data_AF-A0A1T4LTY4-F1
#
_entry.id   AF-A0A1T4LTY4-F1
#
_cell.length_a   1.000
_cell.length_b   1.000
_cell.length_c   1.000
_cell.angle_alpha   90.00
_cell.angle_beta   90.00
_cell.angle_gamma   90.00
#
_symmetry.space_group_name_H-M   'P 1'
#
loop_
_entity.id
_entity.type
_entity.pdbx_description
1 polymer ?
#
loop_
_entity_poly.entity_id
_entity_poly.type
_entity_poly.pdbx_seq_one_letter_code
_entity_poly.pdbx_strand_id
1 'polypeptide(L)'
;MNLAEIRKDIHEDEFDLFELLDIILRRKKIILCVSVIGILLTGFLTYTFGKNQHNMEGINFSLRSEIYKDFYFKKANIDLDKFTYGDMLYRDEIVNKLYNEIDENSTKSVEEKREILLKTIRVIPVVDKEKLEYLTLEVGYRGEISKEKKIINRYLDILNEELKDQVLEGISKKDYNTEITKKIVDERLELIQKKINYLSRGEEKNGNVIEILSFKYPKLIEDKRQLEDLYKKYSTELVGIKGLKKNKEINNLVYKISDIYTIKHSSKIKVIFLGGVIFSIFIGITLGFIEEFLVNYRNRKK
;
A
#
# COMPACT_ATOMS: atom_id res chain seq x y z
N MET A 1 -72.72 0.56 20.08
CA MET A 1 -71.35 0.28 20.54
C MET A 1 -70.82 1.57 21.17
N ASN A 2 -70.73 1.61 22.49
CA ASN A 2 -70.54 2.86 23.23
C ASN A 2 -69.05 3.26 23.19
N LEU A 3 -68.74 4.53 22.92
CA LEU A 3 -67.35 5.03 22.89
C LEU A 3 -66.63 4.84 24.24
N ALA A 4 -67.39 4.74 25.33
CA ALA A 4 -66.89 4.44 26.66
C ALA A 4 -66.46 2.96 26.85
N GLU A 5 -67.06 2.02 26.12
CA GLU A 5 -66.66 0.61 26.09
C GLU A 5 -65.37 0.43 25.29
N ILE A 6 -65.29 1.08 24.12
CA ILE A 6 -64.09 1.10 23.28
C ILE A 6 -62.91 1.75 24.01
N ARG A 7 -63.14 2.82 24.80
CA ARG A 7 -62.09 3.49 25.57
C ARG A 7 -61.65 2.71 26.81
N LYS A 8 -62.47 1.79 27.34
CA LYS A 8 -62.11 0.94 28.48
C LYS A 8 -61.19 -0.21 28.05
N ASP A 9 -61.50 -0.85 26.93
CA ASP A 9 -60.64 -1.91 26.37
C ASP A 9 -59.28 -1.40 25.88
N ILE A 10 -59.14 -0.10 25.57
CA ILE A 10 -57.87 0.47 25.07
C ILE A 10 -56.88 0.82 26.20
N HIS A 11 -57.34 1.00 27.45
CA HIS A 11 -56.48 1.42 28.57
C HIS A 11 -56.10 0.31 29.56
N GLU A 12 -56.63 -0.91 29.45
CA GLU A 12 -56.23 -2.03 30.32
C GLU A 12 -54.91 -2.72 29.88
N ASP A 13 -54.42 -2.44 28.66
CA ASP A 13 -53.21 -3.03 28.09
C ASP A 13 -51.99 -2.08 28.07
N GLU A 14 -51.99 -0.99 28.84
CA GLU A 14 -50.81 -0.14 29.01
C GLU A 14 -49.84 -0.77 30.02
N PHE A 15 -48.65 -1.18 29.55
CA PHE A 15 -47.56 -1.67 30.39
C PHE A 15 -47.20 -0.64 31.47
N ASP A 16 -47.53 -0.91 32.74
CA ASP A 16 -47.24 0.00 33.85
C ASP A 16 -45.74 -0.01 34.19
N LEU A 17 -45.09 1.14 34.00
CA LEU A 17 -43.68 1.35 34.33
C LEU A 17 -43.41 1.13 35.83
N PHE A 18 -44.38 1.45 36.70
CA PHE A 18 -44.26 1.24 38.14
C PHE A 18 -44.26 -0.25 38.49
N GLU A 19 -45.05 -1.07 37.79
CA GLU A 19 -45.05 -2.52 37.99
C GLU A 19 -43.69 -3.14 37.61
N LEU A 20 -43.11 -2.71 36.49
CA LEU A 20 -41.76 -3.14 36.08
C LEU A 20 -40.69 -2.75 37.11
N LEU A 21 -40.77 -1.53 37.65
CA LEU A 21 -39.85 -1.06 38.69
C LEU A 21 -39.98 -1.90 39.97
N ASP A 22 -41.20 -2.23 40.37
CA ASP A 22 -41.49 -3.06 41.53
C ASP A 22 -40.96 -4.48 41.38
N ILE A 23 -41.00 -5.05 40.17
CA ILE A 23 -40.40 -6.36 39.88
C ILE A 23 -38.87 -6.29 40.05
N ILE A 24 -38.23 -5.24 39.51
CA ILE A 24 -36.79 -5.03 39.67
C ILE A 24 -36.43 -4.91 41.16
N LEU A 25 -37.20 -4.15 41.95
CA LEU A 25 -36.96 -3.99 43.38
C LEU A 25 -37.15 -5.29 44.18
N ARG A 26 -38.17 -6.08 43.82
CA ARG A 26 -38.43 -7.40 44.44
C ARG A 26 -37.34 -8.42 44.12
N ARG A 27 -36.83 -8.43 42.89
CA ARG A 27 -35.83 -9.38 42.39
C ARG A 27 -34.39 -8.86 42.42
N LYS A 28 -34.16 -7.71 43.07
CA LYS A 28 -32.86 -7.01 43.12
C LYS A 28 -31.66 -7.90 43.48
N LYS A 29 -31.85 -8.92 44.33
CA LYS A 29 -30.77 -9.85 44.74
C LYS A 29 -30.26 -10.68 43.57
N ILE A 30 -31.17 -11.20 42.75
CA ILE A 30 -30.82 -12.07 41.62
C ILE A 30 -30.29 -11.24 40.47
N ILE A 31 -30.91 -10.09 40.20
CA ILE A 31 -30.41 -9.09 39.25
C ILE A 31 -28.95 -8.73 39.60
N LEU A 32 -28.68 -8.33 40.85
CA LEU A 32 -27.35 -7.91 41.28
C LEU A 32 -26.33 -9.06 41.23
N CYS A 33 -26.71 -10.27 41.66
CA CYS A 33 -25.82 -11.43 41.62
C CYS A 33 -25.37 -11.76 40.18
N VAL A 34 -26.33 -11.87 39.26
CA VAL A 34 -26.06 -12.17 37.85
C VAL A 34 -25.22 -11.07 37.20
N SER A 35 -25.57 -9.80 37.45
CA SER A 35 -24.84 -8.68 36.88
C SER A 35 -23.39 -8.62 37.37
N VAL A 36 -23.14 -8.88 38.68
CA VAL A 36 -21.78 -8.92 39.22
C VAL A 36 -20.96 -10.06 38.58
N ILE A 37 -21.54 -11.26 38.43
CA ILE A 37 -20.87 -12.39 37.77
C ILE A 37 -20.54 -12.05 36.32
N GLY A 38 -21.48 -11.46 35.57
CA GLY A 38 -21.26 -11.06 34.19
C GLY A 38 -20.19 -9.98 34.03
N ILE A 39 -20.14 -9.01 34.95
CA ILE A 39 -19.10 -7.97 34.98
C ILE A 39 -17.73 -8.59 35.26
N LEU A 40 -17.63 -9.54 36.20
CA LEU A 40 -16.38 -10.25 36.51
C LEU A 40 -15.87 -11.05 35.30
N LEU A 41 -16.75 -11.76 34.61
CA LEU A 41 -16.41 -12.50 33.38
C LEU A 41 -15.94 -11.55 32.27
N THR A 42 -16.64 -10.43 32.08
CA THR A 42 -16.24 -9.39 31.12
C THR A 42 -14.87 -8.80 31.49
N GLY A 43 -14.62 -8.54 32.77
CA GLY A 43 -13.33 -8.08 33.29
C GLY A 43 -12.21 -9.08 33.01
N PHE A 44 -12.45 -10.37 33.23
CA PHE A 44 -11.48 -11.43 32.92
C PHE A 44 -11.16 -11.51 31.42
N LEU A 45 -12.18 -11.49 30.55
CA LEU A 45 -11.99 -11.50 29.10
C LEU A 45 -11.21 -10.27 28.62
N THR A 46 -11.58 -9.08 29.09
CA THR A 46 -10.91 -7.84 28.70
C THR A 46 -9.46 -7.79 29.17
N TYR A 47 -9.14 -8.36 30.33
CA TYR A 47 -7.77 -8.51 30.82
C TYR A 47 -6.93 -9.46 29.95
N THR A 48 -7.48 -10.61 29.57
CA THR A 48 -6.76 -11.59 28.73
C THR A 48 -6.54 -11.07 27.30
N PHE A 49 -7.56 -10.45 26.69
CA PHE A 49 -7.41 -9.78 25.39
C PHE A 49 -6.48 -8.57 25.46
N GLY A 50 -6.46 -7.86 26.59
CA GLY A 50 -5.55 -6.73 26.84
C GLY A 50 -4.08 -7.13 26.90
N LYS A 51 -3.78 -8.25 27.56
CA LYS A 51 -2.44 -8.80 27.62
C LYS A 51 -1.94 -9.31 26.26
N ASN A 52 -2.85 -9.74 25.38
CA ASN A 52 -2.55 -10.24 24.04
C ASN A 52 -2.57 -9.15 22.96
N GLN A 53 -2.58 -7.86 23.33
CA GLN A 53 -2.44 -6.80 22.35
C GLN A 53 -1.00 -6.75 21.84
N HIS A 54 -0.85 -7.11 20.57
CA HIS A 54 0.42 -6.99 19.88
C HIS A 54 0.55 -5.55 19.37
N ASN A 55 1.60 -4.88 19.83
CA ASN A 55 2.05 -3.66 19.18
C ASN A 55 2.56 -4.04 17.78
N MET A 56 2.36 -3.16 16.82
CA MET A 56 3.02 -3.27 15.52
C MET A 56 4.22 -2.34 15.52
N GLU A 57 5.24 -2.66 14.75
CA GLU A 57 6.32 -1.72 14.47
C GLU A 57 6.06 -1.06 13.12
N GLY A 58 6.33 0.23 13.06
CA GLY A 58 6.11 1.08 11.89
C GLY A 58 7.40 1.78 11.48
N ILE A 59 7.54 2.06 10.19
CA ILE A 59 8.54 2.99 9.67
C ILE A 59 7.95 3.83 8.55
N ASN A 60 8.26 5.12 8.56
CA ASN A 60 7.97 6.01 7.45
C ASN A 60 9.15 6.02 6.49
N PHE A 61 8.89 5.84 5.22
CA PHE A 61 9.87 5.86 4.15
C PHE A 61 9.29 6.51 2.91
N SER A 62 10.14 6.89 1.98
CA SER A 62 9.69 7.37 0.68
C SER A 62 10.62 6.91 -0.42
N LEU A 63 10.06 6.92 -1.62
CA LEU A 63 10.75 6.55 -2.84
C LEU A 63 11.36 7.81 -3.44
N ARG A 64 12.61 7.73 -3.88
CA ARG A 64 13.31 8.83 -4.56
C ARG A 64 12.78 9.01 -5.99
N SER A 65 11.52 9.40 -6.10
CA SER A 65 10.84 9.64 -7.38
C SER A 65 11.43 10.81 -8.17
N GLU A 66 12.18 11.68 -7.49
CA GLU A 66 12.91 12.81 -8.08
C GLU A 66 13.97 12.38 -9.09
N ILE A 67 14.53 11.17 -8.94
CA ILE A 67 15.48 10.61 -9.91
C ILE A 67 14.84 10.55 -11.30
N TYR A 68 13.55 10.21 -11.42
CA TYR A 68 12.85 10.19 -12.70
C TYR A 68 12.64 11.57 -13.31
N LYS A 69 12.78 12.64 -12.51
CA LYS A 69 12.70 14.04 -12.94
C LYS A 69 14.07 14.66 -13.23
N ASP A 70 15.16 13.93 -12.92
CA ASP A 70 16.54 14.36 -13.13
C ASP A 70 16.79 14.70 -14.61
N PHE A 71 17.68 15.67 -14.84
CA PHE A 71 18.13 16.11 -16.14
C PHE A 71 18.62 14.94 -17.00
N TYR A 72 19.39 14.03 -16.41
CA TYR A 72 19.92 12.88 -17.14
C TYR A 72 18.84 11.87 -17.51
N PHE A 73 17.85 11.63 -16.64
CA PHE A 73 16.70 10.77 -16.91
C PHE A 73 15.85 11.31 -18.06
N LYS A 74 15.55 12.61 -18.04
CA LYS A 74 14.82 13.28 -19.12
C LYS A 74 15.57 13.20 -20.45
N LYS A 75 16.88 13.39 -20.44
CA LYS A 75 17.71 13.27 -21.64
C LYS A 75 17.78 11.85 -22.17
N ALA A 76 17.93 10.86 -21.28
CA ALA A 76 18.06 9.46 -21.64
C ALA A 76 16.79 8.90 -22.28
N ASN A 77 15.63 9.52 -22.04
CA ASN A 77 14.34 9.07 -22.58
C ASN A 77 14.05 7.60 -22.19
N ILE A 78 14.18 7.40 -20.88
CA ILE A 78 13.87 6.31 -19.95
C ILE A 78 12.41 5.88 -19.79
N ASP A 79 11.88 4.91 -20.53
CA ASP A 79 10.61 4.28 -20.14
C ASP A 79 10.89 3.06 -19.26
N LEU A 80 10.47 3.14 -17.99
CA LEU A 80 10.57 2.05 -17.03
C LEU A 80 9.20 1.44 -16.80
N ASP A 81 9.17 0.11 -16.66
CA ASP A 81 7.95 -0.58 -16.23
C ASP A 81 7.54 -0.08 -14.82
N LYS A 82 6.24 -0.08 -14.51
CA LYS A 82 5.79 0.32 -13.18
C LYS A 82 5.98 -0.84 -12.21
N PHE A 83 7.12 -0.89 -11.50
CA PHE A 83 7.19 -1.68 -10.29
C PHE A 83 6.43 -0.96 -9.18
N THR A 84 5.47 -1.63 -8.55
CA THR A 84 4.77 -1.06 -7.40
C THR A 84 5.09 -1.85 -6.14
N TYR A 85 5.26 -1.15 -5.02
CA TYR A 85 5.46 -1.75 -3.69
C TYR A 85 4.32 -2.69 -3.28
N GLY A 86 3.14 -2.55 -3.88
CA GLY A 86 1.99 -3.43 -3.69
C GLY A 86 2.16 -4.82 -4.33
N ASP A 87 2.99 -4.94 -5.36
CA ASP A 87 3.19 -6.18 -6.10
C ASP A 87 4.24 -7.11 -5.45
N MET A 88 5.02 -6.60 -4.49
CA MET A 88 6.14 -7.33 -3.89
C MET A 88 5.74 -8.69 -3.31
N LEU A 89 4.64 -8.74 -2.57
CA LEU A 89 4.19 -9.96 -1.91
C LEU A 89 3.50 -10.94 -2.87
N TYR A 90 3.32 -10.59 -4.14
CA TYR A 90 2.80 -11.52 -5.16
C TYR A 90 3.92 -12.28 -5.88
N ARG A 91 5.19 -11.90 -5.68
CA ARG A 91 6.34 -12.58 -6.25
C ARG A 91 6.88 -13.64 -5.30
N ASP A 92 6.93 -14.88 -5.75
CA ASP A 92 7.35 -16.05 -4.94
C ASP A 92 8.77 -15.90 -4.38
N GLU A 93 9.69 -15.35 -5.17
CA GLU A 93 11.06 -15.11 -4.75
C GLU A 93 11.13 -14.12 -3.58
N ILE A 94 10.37 -13.02 -3.65
CA ILE A 94 10.32 -12.00 -2.60
C ILE A 94 9.66 -12.56 -1.34
N VAL A 95 8.56 -13.31 -1.50
CA VAL A 95 7.87 -13.98 -0.39
C VAL A 95 8.83 -14.89 0.38
N ASN A 96 9.61 -15.71 -0.33
CA ASN A 96 10.60 -16.58 0.31
C ASN A 96 11.72 -15.77 0.99
N LYS A 97 12.29 -14.76 0.31
CA LYS A 97 13.34 -13.89 0.90
C LYS A 97 12.88 -13.21 2.19
N LEU A 98 11.62 -12.73 2.23
CA LEU A 98 11.06 -12.08 3.42
C LEU A 98 10.72 -13.07 4.52
N TYR A 99 10.11 -14.21 4.18
CA TYR A 99 9.69 -15.19 5.17
C TYR A 99 10.88 -15.86 5.85
N ASN A 100 12.03 -15.99 5.17
CA ASN A 100 13.24 -16.55 5.78
C ASN A 100 13.74 -15.72 6.98
N GLU A 101 13.44 -14.42 7.07
CA GLU A 101 13.73 -13.60 8.26
C GLU A 101 12.86 -13.98 9.47
N ILE A 102 11.72 -14.62 9.21
CA ILE A 102 10.77 -15.09 10.22
C ILE A 102 11.15 -16.50 10.68
N ASP A 103 11.35 -17.39 9.72
CA ASP A 103 11.64 -18.81 9.93
C ASP A 103 12.35 -19.38 8.70
N GLU A 104 13.69 -19.43 8.77
CA GLU A 104 14.56 -19.92 7.69
C GLU A 104 14.35 -21.41 7.39
N ASN A 105 13.95 -22.21 8.38
CA ASN A 105 13.79 -23.66 8.26
C ASN A 105 12.34 -24.07 7.96
N SER A 106 11.49 -23.11 7.58
CA SER A 106 10.07 -23.38 7.39
C SER A 106 9.82 -24.29 6.18
N THR A 107 9.08 -25.36 6.41
CA THR A 107 8.61 -26.30 5.37
C THR A 107 7.32 -25.86 4.69
N LYS A 108 6.79 -24.68 5.06
CA LYS A 108 5.56 -24.12 4.50
C LYS A 108 5.67 -23.86 2.99
N SER A 109 4.55 -24.00 2.29
CA SER A 109 4.49 -23.63 0.87
C SER A 109 4.62 -22.12 0.69
N VAL A 110 4.93 -21.68 -0.53
CA VAL A 110 5.05 -20.25 -0.84
C VAL A 110 3.72 -19.52 -0.63
N GLU A 111 2.60 -20.18 -0.95
CA GLU A 111 1.25 -19.66 -0.75
C GLU A 111 0.94 -19.43 0.74
N GLU A 112 1.28 -20.39 1.60
CA GLU A 112 1.11 -20.26 3.05
C GLU A 112 1.97 -19.14 3.62
N LYS A 113 3.24 -19.04 3.18
CA LYS A 113 4.13 -17.93 3.55
C LYS A 113 3.54 -16.59 3.11
N ARG A 114 3.02 -16.51 1.88
CA ARG A 114 2.38 -15.31 1.33
C ARG A 114 1.18 -14.88 2.17
N GLU A 115 0.28 -15.80 2.50
CA GLU A 115 -0.88 -15.49 3.35
C GLU A 115 -0.48 -14.92 4.71
N ILE A 116 0.59 -15.47 5.31
CA ILE A 116 1.11 -14.98 6.59
C ILE A 116 1.67 -13.57 6.43
N LEU A 117 2.52 -13.33 5.42
CA LEU A 117 3.09 -12.02 5.16
C LEU A 117 2.02 -10.97 4.86
N LEU A 118 0.99 -11.29 4.06
CA LEU A 118 -0.12 -10.38 3.78
C LEU A 118 -0.95 -10.00 5.02
N LYS A 119 -1.03 -10.88 6.02
CA LYS A 119 -1.68 -10.58 7.31
C LYS A 119 -0.77 -9.76 8.24
N THR A 120 0.55 -9.85 8.05
CA THR A 120 1.58 -9.29 8.93
C THR A 120 2.05 -7.92 8.47
N ILE A 121 2.20 -7.73 7.16
CA ILE A 121 2.80 -6.55 6.52
C ILE A 121 1.71 -5.70 5.88
N ARG A 122 1.78 -4.38 6.10
CA ARG A 122 0.93 -3.39 5.42
C ARG A 122 1.76 -2.21 4.97
N VAL A 123 1.49 -1.73 3.76
CA VAL A 123 2.07 -0.48 3.25
C VAL A 123 0.95 0.50 2.98
N ILE A 124 1.02 1.66 3.63
CA ILE A 124 -0.03 2.67 3.61
C ILE A 124 0.55 3.94 3.02
N PRO A 125 -0.01 4.47 1.91
CA PRO A 125 0.35 5.80 1.43
C PRO A 125 -0.25 6.86 2.36
N VAL A 126 0.59 7.80 2.80
CA VAL A 126 0.23 8.88 3.70
C VAL A 126 0.55 10.22 3.05
N VAL A 127 -0.41 11.13 3.11
CA VAL A 127 -0.21 12.54 2.78
C VAL A 127 -0.37 13.31 4.08
N ASP A 128 0.72 13.86 4.59
CA ASP A 128 0.67 14.65 5.82
C ASP A 128 -0.03 15.99 5.58
N LYS A 129 -0.39 16.68 6.65
CA LYS A 129 -0.99 18.02 6.66
C LYS A 129 -0.15 19.04 5.92
N GLU A 130 1.18 18.84 5.88
CA GLU A 130 2.13 19.66 5.13
C GLU A 130 2.29 19.24 3.66
N LYS A 131 1.45 18.31 3.17
CA LYS A 131 1.51 17.72 1.82
C LYS A 131 2.80 16.94 1.53
N LEU A 132 3.48 16.46 2.57
CA LEU A 132 4.55 15.49 2.42
C LEU A 132 3.93 14.13 2.10
N GLU A 133 4.24 13.61 0.92
CA GLU A 133 3.82 12.27 0.48
C GLU A 133 4.89 11.26 0.90
N TYR A 134 4.48 10.28 1.72
CA TYR A 134 5.34 9.18 2.13
C TYR A 134 4.56 7.88 2.28
N LEU A 135 5.28 6.79 2.49
CA LEU A 135 4.74 5.45 2.73
C LEU A 135 5.04 5.05 4.18
N THR A 136 4.06 4.47 4.84
CA THR A 136 4.23 3.82 6.13
C THR A 136 4.21 2.32 5.93
N LEU A 137 5.29 1.64 6.32
CA LEU A 137 5.35 0.18 6.42
C LEU A 137 5.05 -0.21 7.87
N GLU A 138 3.98 -0.98 8.06
CA GLU A 138 3.59 -1.55 9.35
C GLU A 138 3.80 -3.06 9.34
N VAL A 139 4.41 -3.59 10.40
CA VAL A 139 4.64 -5.02 10.58
C VAL A 139 4.15 -5.44 11.96
N GLY A 140 3.22 -6.39 12.00
CA GLY A 140 2.69 -6.98 13.23
C GLY A 140 2.88 -8.48 13.28
N TYR A 141 3.92 -8.96 13.95
CA TYR A 141 4.23 -10.38 14.13
C TYR A 141 4.26 -10.75 15.61
N ARG A 142 3.37 -11.67 16.01
CA ARG A 142 3.06 -12.04 17.41
C ARG A 142 4.25 -11.98 18.38
N GLY A 143 4.44 -10.82 19.03
CA GLY A 143 5.20 -10.66 20.25
C GLY A 143 6.74 -10.65 20.14
N GLU A 144 7.30 -10.65 18.94
CA GLU A 144 8.76 -10.61 18.73
C GLU A 144 9.19 -9.34 18.00
N ILE A 145 9.33 -8.24 18.74
CA ILE A 145 9.76 -6.91 18.23
C ILE A 145 11.05 -7.02 17.40
N SER A 146 11.96 -7.92 17.79
CA SER A 146 13.20 -8.17 17.04
C SER A 146 12.94 -8.70 15.63
N LYS A 147 11.94 -9.56 15.44
CA LYS A 147 11.54 -10.08 14.12
C LYS A 147 10.84 -9.02 13.30
N GLU A 148 9.95 -8.22 13.90
CA GLU A 148 9.27 -7.12 13.20
C GLU A 148 10.27 -6.13 12.59
N LYS A 149 11.29 -5.73 13.37
CA LYS A 149 12.37 -4.85 12.88
C LYS A 149 13.20 -5.48 11.76
N LYS A 150 13.47 -6.79 11.83
CA LYS A 150 14.18 -7.52 10.75
C LYS A 150 13.36 -7.55 9.47
N ILE A 151 12.07 -7.88 9.56
CA ILE A 151 11.14 -7.87 8.42
C ILE A 151 11.09 -6.48 7.80
N ILE A 152 10.97 -5.42 8.61
CA ILE A 152 10.97 -4.02 8.14
C ILE A 152 12.24 -3.71 7.34
N ASN A 153 13.41 -3.98 7.91
CA ASN A 153 14.67 -3.69 7.22
C ASN A 153 14.81 -4.50 5.94
N ARG A 154 14.52 -5.81 6.00
CA ARG A 154 14.60 -6.69 4.83
C ARG A 154 13.64 -6.29 3.72
N TYR A 155 12.42 -5.87 4.06
CA TYR A 155 11.44 -5.36 3.10
C TYR A 155 11.97 -4.12 2.39
N LEU A 156 12.52 -3.16 3.12
CA LEU A 156 13.09 -1.94 2.52
C LEU A 156 14.33 -2.24 1.67
N ASP A 157 15.17 -3.18 2.09
CA ASP A 157 16.34 -3.60 1.33
C ASP A 157 15.93 -4.24 0.00
N ILE A 158 15.00 -5.21 0.03
CA ILE A 158 14.49 -5.85 -1.20
C ILE A 158 13.79 -4.82 -2.10
N LEU A 159 13.00 -3.91 -1.53
CA LEU A 159 12.36 -2.84 -2.30
C LEU A 159 13.40 -1.96 -3.00
N ASN A 160 14.50 -1.62 -2.33
CA ASN A 160 15.58 -0.86 -2.93
C ASN A 160 16.31 -1.65 -4.02
N GLU A 161 16.60 -2.93 -3.79
CA GLU A 161 17.21 -3.84 -4.77
C GLU A 161 16.35 -3.93 -6.04
N GLU A 162 15.06 -4.22 -5.92
CA GLU A 162 14.15 -4.38 -7.06
C GLU A 162 14.02 -3.09 -7.88
N LEU A 163 13.86 -1.94 -7.21
CA LEU A 163 13.77 -0.64 -7.89
C LEU A 163 15.09 -0.30 -8.60
N LYS A 164 16.24 -0.59 -7.96
CA LYS A 164 17.56 -0.33 -8.54
C LYS A 164 17.78 -1.20 -9.77
N ASP A 165 17.50 -2.50 -9.66
CA ASP A 165 17.71 -3.45 -10.76
C ASP A 165 16.84 -3.09 -11.96
N GLN A 166 15.57 -2.71 -11.72
CA GLN A 166 14.70 -2.20 -12.76
C GLN A 166 15.27 -0.97 -13.48
N VAL A 167 15.78 0.01 -12.71
CA VAL A 167 16.39 1.22 -13.29
C VAL A 167 17.63 0.86 -14.11
N LEU A 168 18.50 0.00 -13.59
CA LEU A 168 19.75 -0.41 -14.25
C LEU A 168 19.50 -1.24 -15.51
N GLU A 169 18.50 -2.11 -15.48
CA GLU A 169 18.06 -2.88 -16.66
C GLU A 169 17.53 -1.94 -17.74
N GLY A 170 16.65 -0.99 -17.36
CA GLY A 170 16.13 0.03 -18.27
C GLY A 170 17.23 0.87 -18.91
N ILE A 171 18.22 1.31 -18.12
CA ILE A 171 19.41 2.03 -18.62
C ILE A 171 20.18 1.16 -19.61
N SER A 172 20.44 -0.10 -19.28
CA SER A 172 21.24 -1.01 -20.13
C SER A 172 20.54 -1.31 -21.46
N LYS A 173 19.23 -1.57 -21.42
CA LYS A 173 18.41 -1.80 -22.61
C LYS A 173 18.35 -0.56 -23.51
N LYS A 174 18.14 0.62 -22.91
CA LYS A 174 18.13 1.88 -23.66
C LYS A 174 19.49 2.16 -24.29
N ASP A 175 20.58 1.96 -23.55
CA ASP A 175 21.94 2.16 -24.03
C ASP A 175 22.23 1.34 -25.28
N TYR A 176 22.03 0.03 -25.19
CA TYR A 176 22.23 -0.90 -26.30
C TYR A 176 21.42 -0.51 -27.54
N ASN A 177 20.12 -0.24 -27.36
CA ASN A 177 19.24 0.15 -28.47
C ASN A 177 19.64 1.49 -29.09
N THR A 178 20.05 2.45 -28.27
CA THR A 178 20.44 3.80 -28.72
C THR A 178 21.78 3.76 -29.47
N GLU A 179 22.76 3.01 -28.99
CA GLU A 179 24.05 2.84 -29.67
C GLU A 179 23.88 2.20 -31.05
N ILE A 180 23.13 1.09 -31.15
CA ILE A 180 22.88 0.42 -32.42
C ILE A 180 22.13 1.34 -33.38
N THR A 181 21.05 1.98 -32.91
CA THR A 181 20.24 2.84 -33.78
C THR A 181 21.03 4.05 -34.26
N LYS A 182 21.83 4.67 -33.36
CA LYS A 182 22.72 5.77 -33.72
C LYS A 182 23.72 5.35 -34.79
N LYS A 183 24.34 4.17 -34.65
CA LYS A 183 25.29 3.64 -35.63
C LYS A 183 24.64 3.47 -37.02
N ILE A 184 23.43 2.90 -37.09
CA ILE A 184 22.69 2.75 -38.35
C ILE A 184 22.38 4.12 -38.98
N VAL A 185 22.01 5.12 -38.17
CA VAL A 185 21.76 6.48 -38.65
C VAL A 185 23.05 7.11 -39.21
N ASP A 186 24.18 6.93 -38.52
CA ASP A 186 25.49 7.45 -38.91
C ASP A 186 25.94 6.86 -40.27
N GLU A 187 25.84 5.54 -40.42
CA GLU A 187 26.15 4.85 -41.69
C GLU A 187 25.28 5.36 -42.86
N ARG A 188 23.99 5.61 -42.60
CA ARG A 188 23.08 6.19 -43.61
C ARG A 188 23.43 7.63 -43.95
N LEU A 189 23.81 8.45 -42.97
CA LEU A 189 24.28 9.82 -43.19
C LEU A 189 25.53 9.83 -44.06
N GLU A 190 26.50 8.95 -43.80
CA GLU A 190 27.68 8.83 -44.63
C GLU A 190 27.35 8.48 -46.09
N LEU A 191 26.42 7.55 -46.31
CA LEU A 191 25.97 7.18 -47.66
C LEU A 191 25.31 8.35 -48.39
N ILE A 192 24.42 9.10 -47.70
CA ILE A 192 23.79 10.29 -48.26
C ILE A 192 24.83 11.37 -48.55
N GLN A 193 25.80 11.59 -47.65
CA GLN A 193 26.86 12.57 -47.84
C GLN A 193 27.75 12.20 -49.04
N LYS A 194 28.09 10.91 -49.21
CA LYS A 194 28.80 10.42 -50.41
C LYS A 194 28.00 10.68 -51.68
N LYS A 195 26.68 10.46 -51.66
CA LYS A 195 25.79 10.71 -52.80
C LYS A 195 25.70 12.20 -53.13
N ILE A 196 25.55 13.07 -52.12
CA ILE A 196 25.56 14.53 -52.28
C ILE A 196 26.89 14.98 -52.90
N ASN A 197 28.03 14.51 -52.38
CA ASN A 197 29.34 14.86 -52.91
C ASN A 197 29.51 14.42 -54.37
N TYR A 198 29.02 13.24 -54.73
CA TYR A 198 29.04 12.76 -56.12
C TYR A 198 28.20 13.66 -57.05
N LEU A 199 26.97 14.00 -56.65
CA LEU A 199 26.08 14.86 -57.43
C LEU A 199 26.61 16.30 -57.53
N SER A 200 27.25 16.79 -56.46
CA SER A 200 27.84 18.14 -56.40
C SER A 200 28.93 18.36 -57.44
N ARG A 201 29.76 17.34 -57.73
CA ARG A 201 30.85 17.42 -58.73
C ARG A 201 30.36 17.75 -60.14
N GLY A 202 29.08 17.48 -60.45
CA GLY A 202 28.46 17.85 -61.73
C GLY A 202 27.93 19.29 -61.76
N GLU A 203 27.71 19.92 -60.59
CA GLU A 203 27.03 21.21 -60.43
C GLU A 203 27.99 22.34 -60.02
N GLU A 204 29.25 22.03 -59.68
CA GLU A 204 30.30 23.00 -59.26
C GLU A 204 30.52 24.17 -60.24
N LYS A 205 30.05 24.05 -61.49
CA LYS A 205 30.15 25.11 -62.51
C LYS A 205 29.08 26.21 -62.41
N ASN A 206 28.01 26.05 -61.61
CA ASN A 206 26.80 26.90 -61.68
C ASN A 206 26.45 27.68 -60.39
N GLY A 207 27.37 27.89 -59.44
CA GLY A 207 27.07 28.59 -58.19
C GLY A 207 26.42 27.68 -57.13
N ASN A 208 25.77 28.27 -56.12
CA ASN A 208 25.42 27.67 -54.81
C ASN A 208 24.84 26.23 -54.89
N VAL A 209 25.73 25.24 -54.77
CA VAL A 209 25.46 23.81 -55.00
C VAL A 209 24.35 23.27 -54.10
N ILE A 210 24.22 23.78 -52.88
CA ILE A 210 23.20 23.34 -51.92
C ILE A 210 21.79 23.73 -52.39
N GLU A 211 21.59 24.92 -52.94
CA GLU A 211 20.30 25.36 -53.48
C GLU A 211 19.91 24.55 -54.71
N ILE A 212 20.88 24.29 -55.60
CA ILE A 212 20.66 23.48 -56.80
C ILE A 212 20.28 22.04 -56.44
N LEU A 213 20.97 21.43 -55.48
CA LEU A 213 20.64 20.09 -55.00
C LEU A 213 19.31 20.04 -54.24
N SER A 214 18.97 21.09 -53.51
CA SER A 214 17.66 21.21 -52.84
C SER A 214 16.51 21.29 -53.84
N PHE A 215 16.73 21.92 -55.00
CA PHE A 215 15.75 21.97 -56.08
C PHE A 215 15.68 20.65 -56.88
N LYS A 216 16.83 20.08 -57.28
CA LYS A 216 16.88 18.87 -58.13
C LYS A 216 16.60 17.58 -57.36
N TYR A 217 17.00 17.51 -56.09
CA TYR A 217 16.90 16.33 -55.24
C TYR A 217 16.32 16.66 -53.85
N PRO A 218 15.12 17.26 -53.77
CA PRO A 218 14.55 17.74 -52.51
C PRO A 218 14.43 16.63 -51.46
N LYS A 219 14.07 15.41 -51.91
CA LYS A 219 13.97 14.24 -51.02
C LYS A 219 15.32 13.86 -50.38
N LEU A 220 16.43 13.97 -51.11
CA LEU A 220 17.75 13.63 -50.59
C LEU A 220 18.19 14.60 -49.47
N ILE A 221 17.90 15.88 -49.66
CA ILE A 221 18.18 16.92 -48.66
C ILE A 221 17.28 16.76 -47.43
N GLU A 222 16.01 16.43 -47.63
CA GLU A 222 15.09 16.15 -46.53
C GLU A 222 15.49 14.88 -45.75
N ASP A 223 15.83 13.80 -46.44
CA ASP A 223 16.30 12.55 -45.82
C ASP A 223 17.59 12.80 -45.00
N LYS A 224 18.51 13.64 -45.51
CA LYS A 224 19.70 14.08 -44.77
C LYS A 224 19.30 14.79 -43.47
N ARG A 225 18.43 15.81 -43.56
CA ARG A 225 17.98 16.60 -42.41
C ARG A 225 17.34 15.73 -41.33
N GLN A 226 16.44 14.83 -41.73
CA GLN A 226 15.77 13.91 -40.80
C GLN A 226 16.77 12.98 -40.10
N LEU A 227 17.76 12.45 -40.82
CA LEU A 227 18.80 11.62 -40.22
C LEU A 227 19.73 12.43 -39.30
N GLU A 228 20.07 13.69 -39.63
CA GLU A 228 20.84 14.58 -38.75
C GLU A 228 20.10 14.86 -37.44
N ASP A 229 18.79 15.11 -37.50
CA ASP A 229 17.94 15.29 -36.33
C ASP A 229 17.90 14.03 -35.46
N LEU A 230 17.74 12.85 -36.09
CA LEU A 230 17.81 11.56 -35.39
C LEU A 230 19.18 11.32 -34.75
N TYR A 231 20.27 11.62 -35.46
CA TYR A 231 21.62 11.48 -34.93
C TYR A 231 21.83 12.36 -33.70
N LYS A 232 21.38 13.61 -33.76
CA LYS A 232 21.45 14.57 -32.64
C LYS A 232 20.59 14.09 -31.46
N LYS A 233 19.40 13.57 -31.73
CA LYS A 233 18.52 12.97 -30.72
C LYS A 233 19.24 11.82 -29.99
N TYR A 234 19.72 10.80 -30.71
CA TYR A 234 20.37 9.65 -30.09
C TYR A 234 21.69 10.01 -29.40
N SER A 235 22.43 10.98 -29.92
CA SER A 235 23.62 11.51 -29.24
C SER A 235 23.26 12.17 -27.89
N THR A 236 22.13 12.89 -27.84
CA THR A 236 21.63 13.48 -26.61
C THR A 236 21.15 12.41 -25.61
N GLU A 237 20.47 11.38 -26.10
CA GLU A 237 20.04 10.23 -25.29
C GLU A 237 21.26 9.52 -24.66
N LEU A 238 22.32 9.24 -25.44
CA LEU A 238 23.56 8.64 -24.91
C LEU A 238 24.26 9.50 -23.86
N VAL A 239 24.23 10.83 -24.00
CA VAL A 239 24.75 11.74 -22.95
C VAL A 239 23.94 11.60 -21.66
N GLY A 240 22.61 11.50 -21.77
CA GLY A 240 21.72 11.22 -20.64
C GLY A 240 22.09 9.90 -19.96
N ILE A 241 22.16 8.82 -20.73
CA ILE A 241 22.47 7.46 -20.26
C ILE A 241 23.83 7.41 -19.56
N LYS A 242 24.86 8.03 -20.14
CA LYS A 242 26.20 8.10 -19.53
C LYS A 242 26.19 8.87 -18.21
N GLY A 243 25.36 9.91 -18.09
CA GLY A 243 25.15 10.62 -16.84
C GLY A 243 24.50 9.73 -15.78
N LEU A 244 23.45 8.99 -16.15
CA LEU A 244 22.77 8.06 -15.26
C LEU A 244 23.68 6.95 -14.74
N LYS A 245 24.50 6.33 -15.62
CA LYS A 245 25.48 5.31 -15.21
C LYS A 245 26.47 5.79 -14.15
N LYS A 246 26.70 7.10 -14.06
CA LYS A 246 27.57 7.73 -13.05
C LYS A 246 26.81 8.25 -11.82
N ASN A 247 25.48 8.29 -11.88
CA ASN A 247 24.65 8.81 -10.80
C ASN A 247 24.60 7.78 -9.66
N LYS A 248 25.26 8.09 -8.54
CA LYS A 248 25.31 7.22 -7.36
C LYS A 248 23.96 7.09 -6.67
N GLU A 249 23.04 8.04 -6.85
CA GLU A 249 21.72 8.03 -6.21
C GLU A 249 20.84 6.87 -6.68
N ILE A 250 21.12 6.31 -7.87
CA ILE A 250 20.45 5.10 -8.38
C ILE A 250 20.63 3.90 -7.44
N ASN A 251 21.70 3.87 -6.63
CA ASN A 251 21.92 2.79 -5.68
C ASN A 251 21.02 2.87 -4.44
N ASN A 252 20.38 4.01 -4.19
CA ASN A 252 19.57 4.23 -3.00
C ASN A 252 18.29 5.00 -3.34
N LEU A 253 17.29 4.24 -3.77
CA LEU A 253 15.99 4.70 -4.21
C LEU A 253 14.96 4.72 -3.08
N VAL A 254 15.27 4.11 -1.93
CA VAL A 254 14.40 4.08 -0.75
C VAL A 254 15.07 4.85 0.39
N TYR A 255 14.40 5.88 0.92
CA TYR A 255 14.90 6.62 2.07
C TYR A 255 13.97 6.51 3.27
N LYS A 256 14.57 6.26 4.44
CA LYS A 256 13.87 6.24 5.72
C LYS A 256 13.66 7.70 6.17
N ILE A 257 12.42 8.03 6.51
CA ILE A 257 12.00 9.34 7.03
C ILE A 257 11.97 9.31 8.56
N SER A 258 11.72 8.14 9.14
CA SER A 258 11.71 7.94 10.59
C SER A 258 12.61 6.78 10.99
N ASP A 259 12.94 6.74 12.28
CA ASP A 259 13.32 5.50 12.94
C ASP A 259 12.13 4.53 13.00
N ILE A 260 12.40 3.26 13.32
CA ILE A 260 11.33 2.29 13.58
C ILE A 260 10.65 2.66 14.91
N TYR A 261 9.34 2.84 14.87
CA TYR A 261 8.52 3.23 16.02
C TYR A 261 7.43 2.22 16.31
N THR A 262 7.00 2.17 17.57
CA THR A 262 5.92 1.29 18.00
C THR A 262 4.55 1.94 17.78
N ILE A 263 3.71 1.28 16.99
CA ILE A 263 2.31 1.65 16.77
C ILE A 263 1.46 0.99 17.84
N LYS A 264 0.96 1.82 18.77
CA LYS A 264 -0.06 1.40 19.73
C LYS A 264 -1.43 1.48 19.07
N HIS A 265 -2.00 0.33 18.70
CA HIS A 265 -3.41 0.31 18.32
C HIS A 265 -4.27 0.74 19.51
N SER A 266 -5.13 1.74 19.28
CA SER A 266 -6.20 2.10 20.23
C SER A 266 -7.00 0.86 20.59
N SER A 267 -6.86 0.40 21.83
CA SER A 267 -7.55 -0.78 22.30
C SER A 267 -9.06 -0.53 22.29
N LYS A 268 -9.81 -1.35 21.55
CA LYS A 268 -11.28 -1.39 21.70
C LYS A 268 -11.70 -2.02 23.03
N ILE A 269 -10.75 -2.37 23.90
CA ILE A 269 -10.98 -3.07 25.17
C ILE A 269 -11.89 -2.27 26.08
N LYS A 270 -11.71 -0.94 26.14
CA LYS A 270 -12.60 -0.07 26.93
C LYS A 270 -14.06 -0.15 26.45
N VAL A 271 -14.26 -0.20 25.13
CA VAL A 271 -15.59 -0.34 24.52
C VAL A 271 -16.17 -1.73 24.76
N ILE A 272 -15.36 -2.77 24.62
CA ILE A 272 -15.78 -4.17 24.89
C ILE A 272 -16.17 -4.34 26.36
N PHE A 273 -15.36 -3.78 27.28
CA PHE A 273 -15.65 -3.81 28.71
C PHE A 273 -16.96 -3.10 29.03
N LEU A 274 -17.15 -1.88 28.53
CA LEU A 274 -18.37 -1.12 28.74
C LEU A 274 -19.61 -1.85 28.18
N GLY A 275 -19.50 -2.41 26.97
CA GLY A 275 -20.55 -3.21 26.35
C GLY A 275 -20.92 -4.44 27.19
N GLY A 276 -19.92 -5.17 27.71
CA GLY A 276 -20.17 -6.34 28.56
C GLY A 276 -20.78 -5.99 29.93
N VAL A 277 -20.43 -4.84 30.52
CA VAL A 277 -21.07 -4.34 31.75
C VAL A 277 -22.57 -4.08 31.50
N ILE A 278 -22.89 -3.33 30.45
CA ILE A 278 -24.29 -3.03 30.07
C ILE A 278 -25.06 -4.33 29.81
N PHE A 279 -24.47 -5.25 29.05
CA PHE A 279 -25.08 -6.53 28.73
C PHE A 279 -25.33 -7.40 29.97
N SER A 280 -24.41 -7.40 30.94
CA SER A 280 -24.55 -8.13 32.21
C SER A 280 -25.67 -7.58 33.09
N ILE A 281 -25.87 -6.26 33.09
CA ILE A 281 -26.99 -5.61 33.76
C ILE A 281 -28.31 -6.01 33.09
N PHE A 282 -28.35 -5.96 31.76
CA PHE A 282 -29.53 -6.32 30.99
C PHE A 282 -29.96 -7.79 31.19
N ILE A 283 -29.00 -8.73 31.20
CA ILE A 283 -29.27 -10.14 31.51
C ILE A 283 -29.80 -10.30 32.93
N GLY A 284 -29.20 -9.62 33.91
CA GLY A 284 -29.65 -9.65 35.29
C GLY A 284 -31.12 -9.24 35.41
N ILE A 285 -31.48 -8.10 34.81
CA ILE A 285 -32.86 -7.59 34.78
C ILE A 285 -33.80 -8.60 34.11
N THR A 286 -33.43 -9.11 32.93
CA THR A 286 -34.23 -10.09 32.19
C THR A 286 -34.51 -11.35 33.00
N LEU A 287 -33.48 -11.91 33.67
CA LEU A 287 -33.65 -13.08 34.53
C LEU A 287 -34.53 -12.80 35.75
N GLY A 288 -34.43 -11.59 36.33
CA GLY A 288 -35.35 -11.16 37.39
C GLY A 288 -36.81 -11.18 36.94
N PHE A 289 -37.10 -10.68 35.72
CA PHE A 289 -38.44 -10.75 35.14
C PHE A 289 -38.91 -12.18 34.87
N ILE A 290 -38.05 -13.03 34.30
CA ILE A 290 -38.37 -14.44 34.03
C ILE A 290 -38.70 -15.18 35.33
N GLU A 291 -37.93 -14.96 36.39
CA GLU A 291 -38.17 -15.58 37.68
C GLU A 291 -39.50 -15.12 38.29
N GLU A 292 -39.80 -13.82 38.26
CA GLU A 292 -41.08 -13.28 38.72
C GLU A 292 -42.26 -13.89 37.95
N PHE A 293 -42.14 -13.97 36.62
CA PHE A 293 -43.14 -14.61 35.76
C PHE A 293 -43.38 -16.08 36.16
N LEU A 294 -42.30 -16.85 36.37
CA LEU A 294 -42.40 -18.26 36.76
C LEU A 294 -43.03 -18.43 38.16
N VAL A 295 -42.70 -17.56 39.11
CA VAL A 295 -43.30 -17.57 40.46
C VAL A 295 -44.79 -17.29 40.39
N ASN A 296 -45.20 -16.25 39.65
CA ASN A 296 -46.61 -15.90 39.51
C ASN A 296 -47.40 -16.96 38.76
N TYR A 297 -46.81 -17.54 37.70
CA TYR A 297 -47.40 -18.68 36.98
C TYR A 297 -47.61 -19.89 37.88
N ARG A 298 -46.63 -20.23 38.73
CA ARG A 298 -46.74 -21.37 39.66
C ARG A 298 -47.79 -21.13 40.73
N ASN A 299 -47.90 -19.89 41.23
CA ASN A 299 -48.87 -19.54 42.27
C ASN A 299 -50.31 -19.53 41.76
N ARG A 300 -50.56 -19.31 40.46
CA ARG A 300 -51.89 -19.42 39.83
C ARG A 300 -52.33 -20.86 39.54
N LYS A 301 -51.41 -21.82 39.57
CA LYS A 301 -51.69 -23.27 39.38
C LYS A 301 -51.97 -24.02 40.69
N LYS A 302 -51.79 -23.38 41.84
CA LYS A 302 -52.22 -23.86 43.15
C LYS A 302 -53.57 -23.27 43.49
#